data_AF-A0A7X9EB72-F1
#
_entry.id   AF-A0A7X9EB72-F1
#
_cell.length_a   1.000
_cell.length_b   1.000
_cell.length_c   1.000
_cell.angle_alpha   90.00
_cell.angle_beta   90.00
_cell.angle_gamma   90.00
#
_symmetry.space_group_name_H-M   'P 1'
#
loop_
_entity.id
_entity.type
_entity.pdbx_description
1 polymer ?
#
loop_
_entity_poly.entity_id
_entity_poly.type
_entity_poly.pdbx_seq_one_letter_code
_entity_poly.pdbx_strand_id
1 'polypeptide(L)'
;MKRILKRIFSFTLILVFALSWSSTTFASEPVALDVAYSAMSSKELAYCDIDAVPEKWKEAVLVARDEIIYSESWMVDGYSGYIEDVRTGEVIRTLPSFSELFPNWNLPAHDVVNKEDYSTLSLPFAKDYSLTALDPYKWIRISNPRHYIPAAVSGVIAPAMDTFYVDPYEIGTRVRTYATSLTSSQTCNIGYRNATTGTSLGYATQLGLYEAYVAYDVEEIELEVRVSTDSIPGWGNFEIEGAYRFILVK
;
A
#
# COMPACT_ATOMS: atom_id res chain seq x y z
N MET A 1 -66.06 72.64 -5.63
CA MET A 1 -66.77 73.20 -4.46
C MET A 1 -66.54 72.28 -3.27
N LYS A 2 -66.16 72.86 -2.12
CA LYS A 2 -66.35 72.43 -0.70
C LYS A 2 -66.99 71.05 -0.48
N ARG A 3 -66.65 70.21 0.50
CA ARG A 3 -65.79 70.21 1.69
C ARG A 3 -66.12 68.86 2.36
N ILE A 4 -65.15 68.25 3.02
CA ILE A 4 -65.31 67.59 4.33
C ILE A 4 -66.35 66.45 4.43
N LEU A 5 -65.86 65.23 4.62
CA LEU A 5 -66.39 64.40 5.71
C LEU A 5 -65.24 63.65 6.39
N LYS A 6 -64.91 64.12 7.59
CA LYS A 6 -63.99 63.49 8.53
C LYS A 6 -64.84 62.88 9.66
N ARG A 7 -64.46 61.64 10.05
CA ARG A 7 -64.70 60.97 11.36
C ARG A 7 -66.14 60.46 11.59
N ILE A 8 -66.39 59.24 12.10
CA ILE A 8 -66.05 58.73 13.45
C ILE A 8 -66.45 57.23 13.57
N PHE A 9 -65.65 56.44 14.32
CA PHE A 9 -65.96 55.19 15.08
C PHE A 9 -66.44 53.93 14.33
N SER A 10 -66.10 52.67 14.69
CA SER A 10 -65.59 52.09 15.93
C SER A 10 -65.00 50.68 15.68
N PHE A 11 -63.91 50.38 16.38
CA PHE A 11 -63.42 49.09 16.91
C PHE A 11 -63.90 47.74 16.31
N THR A 12 -62.97 47.01 15.67
CA THR A 12 -62.82 45.54 15.84
C THR A 12 -61.39 45.06 15.51
N LEU A 13 -60.72 44.55 16.57
CA LEU A 13 -59.93 43.31 16.63
C LEU A 13 -58.67 43.08 15.75
N ILE A 14 -57.50 43.34 16.35
CA ILE A 14 -56.31 42.46 16.51
C ILE A 14 -56.08 41.37 15.43
N LEU A 15 -55.02 41.51 14.63
CA LEU A 15 -53.99 40.47 14.48
C LEU A 15 -52.68 41.06 13.90
N VAL A 16 -51.65 41.09 14.73
CA VAL A 16 -50.27 41.41 14.38
C VAL A 16 -49.72 40.28 13.51
N PHE A 17 -49.52 40.50 12.21
CA PHE A 17 -48.69 39.64 11.37
C PHE A 17 -47.27 40.22 11.29
N ALA A 18 -46.59 40.17 12.43
CA ALA A 18 -45.14 40.15 12.51
C ALA A 18 -44.76 38.68 12.78
N LEU A 19 -44.67 37.89 11.72
CA LEU A 19 -44.03 36.57 11.73
C LEU A 19 -43.18 36.55 10.47
N SER A 20 -41.93 37.01 10.63
CA SER A 20 -40.81 36.10 10.81
C SER A 20 -40.35 35.57 9.45
N TRP A 21 -39.46 36.33 8.81
CA TRP A 21 -38.37 35.72 8.04
C TRP A 21 -37.53 34.90 9.03
N SER A 22 -38.04 33.72 9.36
CA SER A 22 -37.22 32.63 9.82
C SER A 22 -36.56 32.10 8.55
N SER A 23 -35.45 32.69 8.14
CA SER A 23 -34.47 31.92 7.39
C SER A 23 -34.12 30.74 8.29
N THR A 24 -34.76 29.60 8.02
CA THR A 24 -34.31 28.32 8.56
C THR A 24 -32.96 28.04 7.92
N THR A 25 -31.90 28.56 8.54
CA THR A 25 -30.58 27.96 8.48
C THR A 25 -30.70 26.60 9.17
N PHE A 26 -31.19 25.61 8.43
CA PHE A 26 -30.99 24.22 8.83
C PHE A 26 -29.52 23.90 8.56
N ALA A 27 -28.83 23.49 9.61
CA ALA A 27 -27.53 22.85 9.55
C ALA A 27 -27.62 21.51 8.79
N SER A 28 -27.76 21.57 7.46
CA SER A 28 -27.93 20.41 6.58
C SER A 28 -26.68 20.05 5.77
N GLU A 29 -25.69 20.93 5.69
CA GLU A 29 -24.43 20.69 4.98
C GLU A 29 -23.68 19.43 5.46
N PRO A 30 -23.46 19.19 6.78
CA PRO A 30 -22.72 18.00 7.20
C PRO A 30 -23.45 16.69 6.91
N VAL A 31 -24.79 16.68 6.95
CA VAL A 31 -25.61 15.50 6.67
C VAL A 31 -25.68 15.22 5.16
N ALA A 32 -25.83 16.26 4.34
CA ALA A 32 -25.85 16.13 2.88
C ALA A 32 -24.50 15.65 2.33
N LEU A 33 -23.40 16.14 2.89
CA LEU A 33 -22.05 15.74 2.51
C LEU A 33 -21.78 14.27 2.89
N ASP A 34 -22.23 13.84 4.07
CA ASP A 34 -22.09 12.44 4.51
C ASP A 34 -22.84 11.46 3.61
N VAL A 35 -24.05 11.81 3.18
CA VAL A 35 -24.83 11.01 2.21
C VAL A 35 -24.11 10.92 0.86
N ALA A 36 -23.51 12.02 0.39
CA ALA A 36 -22.78 12.05 -0.87
C ALA A 36 -21.57 11.10 -0.87
N TYR A 37 -20.72 11.15 0.18
CA TYR A 37 -19.57 10.25 0.29
C TYR A 37 -19.98 8.78 0.46
N SER A 38 -21.06 8.50 1.19
CA SER A 38 -21.55 7.13 1.36
C SER A 38 -22.07 6.48 0.08
N ALA A 39 -22.43 7.29 -0.93
CA ALA A 39 -22.91 6.82 -2.22
C ALA A 39 -21.78 6.68 -3.27
N MET A 40 -20.57 7.17 -2.97
CA MET A 40 -19.42 7.05 -3.87
C MET A 40 -18.92 5.60 -3.94
N SER A 41 -18.49 5.19 -5.12
CA SER A 41 -17.72 3.95 -5.32
C SER A 41 -16.32 4.05 -4.70
N SER A 42 -15.66 2.90 -4.46
CA SER A 42 -14.25 2.88 -4.04
C SER A 42 -13.38 3.73 -4.96
N LYS A 43 -13.58 3.64 -6.28
CA LYS A 43 -12.82 4.44 -7.23
C LYS A 43 -13.05 5.94 -7.03
N GLU A 44 -14.28 6.38 -6.86
CA GLU A 44 -14.56 7.80 -6.62
C GLU A 44 -13.97 8.29 -5.30
N LEU A 45 -14.04 7.46 -4.25
CA LEU A 45 -13.41 7.77 -2.96
C LEU A 45 -11.89 7.89 -3.08
N ALA A 46 -11.23 6.96 -3.76
CA ALA A 46 -9.77 6.92 -3.85
C ALA A 46 -9.16 8.21 -4.46
N TYR A 47 -9.86 8.81 -5.43
CA TYR A 47 -9.42 10.03 -6.11
C TYR A 47 -9.89 11.33 -5.42
N CYS A 48 -10.57 11.25 -4.28
CA CYS A 48 -10.87 12.44 -3.48
C CYS A 48 -9.57 13.06 -2.93
N ASP A 49 -9.57 14.40 -2.83
CA ASP A 49 -8.51 15.15 -2.17
C ASP A 49 -8.56 14.90 -0.66
N ILE A 50 -7.54 14.22 -0.13
CA ILE A 50 -7.52 13.77 1.27
C ILE A 50 -7.49 14.92 2.27
N ASP A 51 -6.97 16.08 1.87
CA ASP A 51 -6.89 17.27 2.72
C ASP A 51 -8.23 18.03 2.77
N ALA A 52 -9.08 17.83 1.77
CA ALA A 52 -10.41 18.43 1.67
C ALA A 52 -11.54 17.52 2.19
N VAL A 53 -11.27 16.21 2.32
CA VAL A 53 -12.26 15.22 2.76
C VAL A 53 -12.54 15.35 4.27
N PRO A 54 -13.82 15.28 4.71
CA PRO A 54 -14.16 15.27 6.13
C PRO A 54 -13.45 14.13 6.88
N GLU A 55 -13.03 14.39 8.13
CA GLU A 55 -12.22 13.46 8.92
C GLU A 55 -12.78 12.02 8.95
N LYS A 56 -14.10 11.89 9.06
CA LYS A 56 -14.83 10.61 9.06
C LYS A 56 -14.54 9.74 7.82
N TRP A 57 -14.27 10.35 6.67
CA TRP A 57 -14.14 9.67 5.39
C TRP A 57 -12.69 9.46 4.95
N LYS A 58 -11.71 10.06 5.64
CA LYS A 58 -10.29 9.93 5.28
C LYS A 58 -9.82 8.48 5.25
N GLU A 59 -10.21 7.68 6.23
CA GLU A 59 -9.86 6.26 6.28
C GLU A 59 -10.46 5.49 5.09
N ALA A 60 -11.71 5.76 4.73
CA ALA A 60 -12.35 5.13 3.58
C ALA A 60 -11.65 5.51 2.26
N VAL A 61 -11.17 6.75 2.14
CA VAL A 61 -10.35 7.19 1.00
C VAL A 61 -9.03 6.43 0.97
N LEU A 62 -8.34 6.27 2.10
CA LEU A 62 -7.08 5.52 2.19
C LEU A 62 -7.26 4.05 1.83
N VAL A 63 -8.27 3.38 2.40
CA VAL A 63 -8.60 1.97 2.06
C VAL A 63 -8.93 1.82 0.58
N ALA A 64 -9.65 2.78 0.00
CA ALA A 64 -9.97 2.76 -1.42
C ALA A 64 -8.74 3.02 -2.31
N ARG A 65 -7.79 3.84 -1.87
CA ARG A 65 -6.50 4.01 -2.54
C ARG A 65 -5.70 2.72 -2.50
N ASP A 66 -5.62 2.07 -1.34
CA ASP A 66 -4.93 0.78 -1.20
C ASP A 66 -5.50 -0.28 -2.15
N GLU A 67 -6.83 -0.36 -2.30
CA GLU A 67 -7.49 -1.26 -3.25
C GLU A 67 -6.97 -1.06 -4.69
N ILE A 68 -6.80 0.20 -5.11
CA ILE A 68 -6.29 0.51 -6.45
C ILE A 68 -4.78 0.27 -6.53
N ILE A 69 -4.00 0.72 -5.54
CA ILE A 69 -2.55 0.60 -5.52
C ILE A 69 -2.11 -0.86 -5.58
N TYR A 70 -2.76 -1.74 -4.82
CA TYR A 70 -2.44 -3.17 -4.78
C TYR A 70 -3.13 -3.99 -5.88
N SER A 71 -3.93 -3.35 -6.75
CA SER A 71 -4.42 -3.99 -7.99
C SER A 71 -3.38 -3.95 -9.13
N GLU A 72 -2.37 -3.09 -9.02
CA GLU A 72 -1.32 -2.91 -10.03
C GLU A 72 0.04 -3.33 -9.49
N SER A 73 0.96 -3.69 -10.39
CA SER A 73 2.37 -3.93 -10.02
C SER A 73 3.19 -2.67 -10.21
N TRP A 74 4.04 -2.31 -9.25
CA TRP A 74 4.81 -1.07 -9.26
C TRP A 74 6.06 -1.16 -8.37
N MET A 75 7.02 -0.26 -8.60
CA MET A 75 8.19 -0.03 -7.74
C MET A 75 8.23 1.44 -7.31
N VAL A 76 8.71 1.74 -6.11
CA VAL A 76 8.90 3.13 -5.67
C VAL A 76 9.88 3.88 -6.57
N ASP A 77 9.64 5.17 -6.76
CA ASP A 77 10.48 6.05 -7.58
C ASP A 77 11.94 6.00 -7.11
N GLY A 78 12.88 6.01 -8.07
CA GLY A 78 14.31 5.92 -7.81
C GLY A 78 14.85 4.49 -7.72
N TYR A 79 13.97 3.49 -7.64
CA TYR A 79 14.32 2.07 -7.71
C TYR A 79 13.82 1.47 -9.02
N SER A 80 14.36 0.32 -9.40
CA SER A 80 13.88 -0.44 -10.55
C SER A 80 13.39 -1.81 -10.13
N GLY A 81 12.29 -2.26 -10.74
CA GLY A 81 11.74 -3.59 -10.50
C GLY A 81 11.30 -4.25 -11.80
N TYR A 82 11.34 -5.58 -11.84
CA TYR A 82 10.76 -6.36 -12.93
C TYR A 82 10.37 -7.75 -12.45
N ILE A 83 9.63 -8.45 -13.30
CA ILE A 83 9.28 -9.86 -13.13
C ILE A 83 10.09 -10.70 -14.11
N GLU A 84 10.74 -11.76 -13.66
CA GLU A 84 11.46 -12.75 -14.50
C GLU A 84 10.98 -14.17 -14.24
N ASP A 85 11.06 -15.06 -15.24
CA ASP A 85 11.00 -16.51 -14.99
C ASP A 85 12.39 -17.00 -14.57
N VAL A 86 12.54 -17.41 -13.31
CA VAL A 86 13.85 -17.79 -12.76
C VAL A 86 14.43 -19.06 -13.41
N ARG A 87 13.62 -19.85 -14.10
CA ARG A 87 14.07 -21.08 -14.77
C ARG A 87 14.74 -20.78 -16.11
N THR A 88 14.31 -19.71 -16.79
CA THR A 88 14.85 -19.30 -18.09
C THR A 88 15.76 -18.08 -18.00
N GLY A 89 15.60 -17.27 -16.95
CA GLY A 89 16.23 -15.94 -16.82
C GLY A 89 15.59 -14.87 -17.71
N GLU A 90 14.44 -15.16 -18.31
CA GLU A 90 13.73 -14.21 -19.19
C GLU A 90 12.97 -13.18 -18.35
N VAL A 91 13.17 -11.90 -18.66
CA VAL A 91 12.37 -10.80 -18.09
C VAL A 91 10.99 -10.82 -18.76
N ILE A 92 9.96 -11.10 -17.97
CA ILE A 92 8.56 -11.15 -18.40
C ILE A 92 7.99 -9.74 -18.59
N ARG A 93 8.22 -8.85 -17.60
CA ARG A 93 7.76 -7.45 -17.64
C ARG A 93 8.55 -6.58 -16.67
N THR A 94 8.79 -5.33 -17.03
CA THR A 94 9.31 -4.30 -16.13
C THR A 94 8.18 -3.66 -15.34
N LEU A 95 8.44 -3.25 -14.10
CA LEU A 95 7.46 -2.55 -13.28
C LEU A 95 7.57 -1.03 -13.49
N PRO A 96 6.44 -0.33 -13.65
CA PRO A 96 6.43 1.13 -13.67
C PRO A 96 6.78 1.69 -12.29
N SER A 97 7.21 2.96 -12.26
CA SER A 97 7.41 3.67 -11.00
C SER A 97 6.06 4.09 -10.40
N PHE A 98 6.01 4.21 -9.06
CA PHE A 98 4.77 4.52 -8.34
C PHE A 98 4.12 5.81 -8.84
N SER A 99 4.89 6.89 -9.02
CA SER A 99 4.37 8.17 -9.48
C SER A 99 3.83 8.17 -10.92
N GLU A 100 4.24 7.19 -11.75
CA GLU A 100 3.72 7.03 -13.11
C GLU A 100 2.28 6.50 -13.10
N LEU A 101 1.96 5.59 -12.16
CA LEU A 101 0.62 5.03 -12.00
C LEU A 101 -0.28 5.93 -11.13
N PHE A 102 0.29 6.52 -10.08
CA PHE A 102 -0.44 7.23 -9.03
C PHE A 102 0.13 8.64 -8.81
N PRO A 103 -0.06 9.57 -9.77
CA PRO A 103 0.50 10.90 -9.67
C PRO A 103 -0.09 11.67 -8.47
N ASN A 104 0.78 12.29 -7.69
CA ASN A 104 0.47 13.05 -6.46
C ASN A 104 -0.12 12.20 -5.32
N TRP A 105 -0.02 10.87 -5.38
CA TRP A 105 -0.40 10.02 -4.27
C TRP A 105 0.80 9.77 -3.37
N ASN A 106 0.54 9.53 -2.09
CA ASN A 106 1.58 9.14 -1.15
C ASN A 106 1.79 7.62 -1.22
N LEU A 107 3.03 7.18 -1.01
CA LEU A 107 3.33 5.76 -0.86
C LEU A 107 2.54 5.18 0.31
N PRO A 108 2.00 3.95 0.19
CA PRO A 108 1.45 3.25 1.32
C PRO A 108 2.50 3.13 2.42
N ALA A 109 2.13 3.54 3.63
CA ALA A 109 2.93 3.40 4.81
C ALA A 109 2.03 2.93 5.94
N HIS A 110 2.56 2.06 6.78
CA HIS A 110 1.85 1.58 7.95
C HIS A 110 2.75 1.65 9.16
N ASP A 111 2.14 1.65 10.34
CA ASP A 111 2.86 1.76 11.60
C ASP A 111 3.95 0.69 11.73
N VAL A 112 5.09 1.12 12.25
CA VAL A 112 6.20 0.24 12.61
C VAL A 112 5.82 -0.38 13.94
N VAL A 113 5.62 -1.70 13.97
CA VAL A 113 5.50 -2.41 15.24
C VAL A 113 6.86 -2.32 15.92
N ASN A 114 6.95 -1.60 17.05
CA ASN A 114 8.18 -1.47 17.83
C ASN A 114 8.73 -2.87 18.18
N LYS A 115 9.93 -3.16 17.70
CA LYS A 115 10.61 -4.47 17.80
C LYS A 115 11.20 -4.74 19.19
N GLU A 116 10.45 -4.52 20.27
CA GLU A 116 10.96 -4.87 21.61
C GLU A 116 10.95 -6.39 21.90
N ASP A 117 10.36 -7.23 21.03
CA ASP A 117 10.23 -8.69 21.28
C ASP A 117 10.85 -9.64 20.24
N TYR A 118 11.60 -9.14 19.24
CA TYR A 118 12.42 -10.01 18.38
C TYR A 118 13.87 -9.98 18.82
N SER A 119 14.13 -10.65 19.95
CA SER A 119 15.46 -11.05 20.37
C SER A 119 16.16 -11.80 19.23
N THR A 120 17.19 -11.16 18.66
CA THR A 120 18.28 -11.75 17.88
C THR A 120 18.05 -13.19 17.41
N LEU A 121 17.35 -13.38 16.28
CA LEU A 121 17.67 -14.52 15.42
C LEU A 121 19.00 -14.20 14.75
N SER A 122 20.08 -14.39 15.51
CA SER A 122 21.36 -14.75 14.92
C SER A 122 21.10 -16.03 14.15
N LEU A 123 20.83 -15.92 12.85
CA LEU A 123 20.87 -17.07 11.96
C LEU A 123 22.22 -17.77 12.24
N PRO A 124 22.26 -19.09 12.49
CA PRO A 124 23.48 -19.84 12.30
C PRO A 124 23.68 -19.99 10.80
N PHE A 125 23.84 -18.86 10.09
CA PHE A 125 24.35 -18.92 8.74
C PHE A 125 25.85 -19.12 8.90
N ALA A 126 26.31 -20.30 8.52
CA ALA A 126 27.69 -20.72 8.68
C ALA A 126 28.62 -19.61 8.16
N LYS A 127 29.41 -19.05 9.09
CA LYS A 127 30.64 -18.30 8.82
C LYS A 127 31.65 -19.23 8.16
N ASP A 128 31.37 -19.65 6.94
CA ASP A 128 32.29 -20.45 6.12
C ASP A 128 32.00 -20.24 4.62
N TYR A 129 31.72 -19.00 4.21
CA TYR A 129 32.10 -18.60 2.87
C TYR A 129 33.54 -18.12 2.92
N SER A 130 34.47 -19.04 2.61
CA SER A 130 35.76 -18.66 2.06
C SER A 130 35.51 -17.59 0.99
N LEU A 131 35.94 -16.35 1.25
CA LEU A 131 35.85 -15.17 0.37
C LEU A 131 36.72 -15.31 -0.90
N THR A 132 36.87 -16.53 -1.41
CA THR A 132 37.47 -16.79 -2.71
C THR A 132 36.37 -16.81 -3.77
N ALA A 133 36.24 -15.67 -4.47
CA ALA A 133 35.62 -15.52 -5.78
C ALA A 133 34.23 -16.18 -5.95
N LEU A 134 33.26 -15.85 -5.09
CA LEU A 134 31.87 -15.98 -5.51
C LEU A 134 31.62 -14.89 -6.55
N ASP A 135 31.21 -15.30 -7.76
CA ASP A 135 30.75 -14.39 -8.81
C ASP A 135 29.75 -13.39 -8.20
N PRO A 136 30.04 -12.07 -8.21
CA PRO A 136 29.19 -11.07 -7.57
C PRO A 136 27.80 -11.04 -8.21
N TYR A 137 27.67 -11.50 -9.46
CA TYR A 137 26.43 -11.53 -10.21
C TYR A 137 25.58 -12.77 -9.93
N LYS A 138 26.12 -13.77 -9.24
CA LYS A 138 25.40 -15.01 -8.94
C LYS A 138 24.41 -14.81 -7.78
N TRP A 139 23.17 -15.25 -8.00
CA TRP A 139 22.16 -15.36 -6.97
C TRP A 139 22.59 -16.29 -5.83
N ILE A 140 22.49 -15.79 -4.60
CA ILE A 140 22.66 -16.56 -3.38
C ILE A 140 21.33 -16.64 -2.64
N ARG A 141 21.03 -17.81 -2.07
CA ARG A 141 19.84 -17.98 -1.25
C ARG A 141 20.03 -17.28 0.10
N ILE A 142 19.11 -16.35 0.39
CA ILE A 142 18.98 -15.68 1.69
C ILE A 142 18.10 -16.54 2.59
N SER A 143 16.91 -16.93 2.11
CA SER A 143 15.98 -17.77 2.85
C SER A 143 15.03 -18.56 1.94
N ASN A 144 14.40 -19.60 2.48
CA ASN A 144 13.46 -20.46 1.77
C ASN A 144 12.20 -20.81 2.62
N PRO A 145 11.41 -19.81 3.03
CA PRO A 145 10.35 -20.03 4.00
C PRO A 145 9.17 -20.82 3.40
N ARG A 146 8.59 -21.69 4.23
CA ARG A 146 7.22 -22.18 4.04
C ARG A 146 6.28 -21.23 4.77
N HIS A 147 5.40 -20.54 4.06
CA HIS A 147 4.58 -19.48 4.62
C HIS A 147 3.09 -19.67 4.28
N TYR A 148 2.21 -19.24 5.19
CA TYR A 148 0.77 -19.19 4.91
C TYR A 148 0.46 -17.89 4.19
N ILE A 149 -0.18 -17.99 3.04
CA ILE A 149 -0.52 -16.89 2.14
C ILE A 149 -1.97 -16.51 2.42
N PRO A 150 -2.23 -15.39 3.12
CA PRO A 150 -3.58 -14.91 3.37
C PRO A 150 -4.22 -14.31 2.11
N ALA A 151 -5.54 -14.17 2.12
CA ALA A 151 -6.24 -13.36 1.13
C ALA A 151 -5.78 -11.91 1.23
N ALA A 152 -5.61 -11.24 0.09
CA ALA A 152 -5.40 -9.79 0.07
C ALA A 152 -6.66 -9.08 0.59
N VAL A 153 -6.49 -8.13 1.49
CA VAL A 153 -7.58 -7.32 2.05
C VAL A 153 -7.12 -5.87 2.09
N SER A 154 -7.85 -4.98 1.42
CA SER A 154 -7.52 -3.55 1.36
C SER A 154 -7.45 -2.93 2.76
N GLY A 155 -6.44 -2.09 3.00
CA GLY A 155 -6.18 -1.50 4.31
C GLY A 155 -5.61 -2.45 5.36
N VAL A 156 -5.39 -3.73 5.03
CA VAL A 156 -4.83 -4.73 5.95
C VAL A 156 -3.52 -5.27 5.41
N ILE A 157 -2.48 -5.19 6.23
CA ILE A 157 -1.17 -5.71 5.86
C ILE A 157 -1.06 -7.19 6.19
N ALA A 158 -0.69 -8.00 5.21
CA ALA A 158 -0.35 -9.40 5.42
C ALA A 158 0.88 -9.53 6.34
N PRO A 159 0.96 -10.52 7.24
CA PRO A 159 2.13 -10.75 8.08
C PRO A 159 3.45 -10.83 7.29
N ALA A 160 4.55 -10.43 7.93
CA ALA A 160 5.89 -10.60 7.36
C ALA A 160 6.14 -12.08 7.05
N MET A 161 6.53 -12.39 5.82
CA MET A 161 7.09 -13.69 5.48
C MET A 161 8.53 -13.80 5.97
N ASP A 162 9.31 -12.74 5.77
CA ASP A 162 10.69 -12.63 6.23
C ASP A 162 11.09 -11.17 6.45
N THR A 163 12.14 -10.95 7.23
CA THR A 163 12.73 -9.62 7.47
C THR A 163 14.22 -9.76 7.68
N PHE A 164 15.02 -9.03 6.88
CA PHE A 164 16.48 -9.09 6.94
C PHE A 164 17.10 -7.75 6.52
N TYR A 165 18.33 -7.52 6.95
CA TYR A 165 19.11 -6.34 6.54
C TYR A 165 19.78 -6.60 5.19
N VAL A 166 19.66 -5.65 4.26
CA VAL A 166 20.24 -5.75 2.92
C VAL A 166 21.66 -5.18 2.91
N ASP A 167 22.62 -6.01 3.31
CA ASP A 167 24.04 -5.65 3.24
C ASP A 167 24.57 -5.86 1.80
N PRO A 168 25.04 -4.79 1.11
CA PRO A 168 25.50 -4.89 -0.27
C PRO A 168 26.77 -5.73 -0.43
N TYR A 169 27.52 -6.03 0.64
CA TYR A 169 28.68 -6.91 0.61
C TYR A 169 28.31 -8.38 0.85
N GLU A 170 27.30 -8.65 1.68
CA GLU A 170 26.90 -10.03 2.01
C GLU A 170 25.87 -10.60 1.03
N ILE A 171 24.82 -9.83 0.71
CA ILE A 171 23.70 -10.29 -0.13
C ILE A 171 23.59 -9.54 -1.45
N GLY A 172 24.13 -8.32 -1.51
CA GLY A 172 24.18 -7.51 -2.73
C GLY A 172 23.01 -6.55 -2.87
N THR A 173 22.97 -5.84 -3.99
CA THR A 173 22.03 -4.73 -4.23
C THR A 173 20.78 -5.13 -5.00
N ARG A 174 20.64 -6.43 -5.31
CA ARG A 174 19.43 -6.99 -5.94
C ARG A 174 18.84 -8.06 -5.06
N VAL A 175 17.54 -7.98 -4.86
CA VAL A 175 16.76 -9.00 -4.15
C VAL A 175 15.71 -9.54 -5.10
N ARG A 176 15.51 -10.85 -5.09
CA ARG A 176 14.36 -11.47 -5.75
C ARG A 176 13.60 -12.40 -4.83
N THR A 177 12.29 -12.48 -5.04
CA THR A 177 11.42 -13.40 -4.30
C THR A 177 10.44 -14.06 -5.25
N TYR A 178 10.27 -15.38 -5.12
CA TYR A 178 9.32 -16.16 -5.92
C TYR A 178 8.79 -17.36 -5.16
N ALA A 179 7.61 -17.84 -5.58
CA ALA A 179 7.05 -19.10 -5.11
C ALA A 179 7.62 -20.28 -5.92
N THR A 180 8.08 -21.33 -5.22
CA THR A 180 8.43 -22.62 -5.83
C THR A 180 7.28 -23.62 -5.78
N SER A 181 6.31 -23.38 -4.89
CA SER A 181 5.04 -24.12 -4.85
C SER A 181 3.94 -23.29 -4.18
N LEU A 182 2.70 -23.49 -4.63
CA LEU A 182 1.48 -22.95 -4.02
C LEU A 182 0.49 -24.11 -3.85
N THR A 183 -0.03 -24.33 -2.64
CA THR A 183 -0.88 -25.51 -2.37
C THR A 183 -2.33 -25.31 -2.80
N SER A 184 -2.79 -24.07 -2.81
CA SER A 184 -4.21 -23.73 -2.98
C SER A 184 -4.40 -22.54 -3.92
N SER A 185 -3.53 -21.54 -3.81
CA SER A 185 -3.51 -20.37 -4.67
C SER A 185 -2.95 -20.70 -6.04
N GLN A 186 -3.51 -20.13 -7.10
CA GLN A 186 -2.94 -20.23 -8.45
C GLN A 186 -1.78 -19.24 -8.66
N THR A 187 -1.89 -18.09 -8.01
CA THR A 187 -0.92 -17.00 -8.03
C THR A 187 -0.74 -16.43 -6.63
N CYS A 188 0.35 -15.70 -6.43
CA CYS A 188 0.60 -14.92 -5.22
C CYS A 188 0.99 -13.50 -5.57
N ASN A 189 0.85 -12.62 -4.60
CA ASN A 189 1.31 -11.24 -4.68
C ASN A 189 2.47 -11.09 -3.69
N ILE A 190 3.51 -10.35 -4.07
CA ILE A 190 4.72 -10.14 -3.27
C ILE A 190 4.91 -8.64 -3.07
N GLY A 191 5.10 -8.23 -1.82
CA GLY A 191 5.38 -6.85 -1.45
C GLY A 191 6.72 -6.72 -0.73
N TYR A 192 7.41 -5.61 -1.00
CA TYR A 192 8.59 -5.18 -0.28
C TYR A 192 8.29 -3.92 0.52
N ARG A 193 8.76 -3.87 1.76
CA ARG A 193 8.58 -2.75 2.68
C ARG A 193 9.88 -2.47 3.43
N ASN A 194 10.18 -1.20 3.66
CA ASN A 194 11.22 -0.81 4.59
C ASN A 194 10.68 -1.00 6.01
N ALA A 195 11.22 -1.96 6.76
CA ALA A 195 10.76 -2.31 8.11
C ALA A 195 11.04 -1.19 9.13
N THR A 196 12.02 -0.32 8.86
CA THR A 196 12.39 0.79 9.74
C THR A 196 11.47 1.99 9.57
N THR A 197 11.10 2.35 8.34
CA THR A 197 10.20 3.50 8.07
C THR A 197 8.74 3.11 7.96
N GLY A 198 8.48 1.82 7.73
CA GLY A 198 7.15 1.29 7.48
C GLY A 198 6.60 1.55 6.09
N THR A 199 7.40 2.13 5.18
CA THR A 199 7.01 2.53 3.83
C THR A 199 7.12 1.36 2.85
N SER A 200 6.10 1.18 2.01
CA SER A 200 6.13 0.22 0.90
C SER A 200 7.14 0.66 -0.17
N LEU A 201 7.97 -0.29 -0.60
CA LEU A 201 9.00 -0.08 -1.64
C LEU A 201 8.55 -0.58 -3.01
N GLY A 202 7.59 -1.50 -3.05
CA GLY A 202 6.99 -1.96 -4.30
C GLY A 202 6.14 -3.19 -4.10
N TYR A 203 5.34 -3.49 -5.11
CA TYR A 203 4.36 -4.56 -5.10
C TYR A 203 4.28 -5.23 -6.46
N ALA A 204 4.22 -6.56 -6.46
CA ALA A 204 4.03 -7.37 -7.64
C ALA A 204 2.83 -8.28 -7.44
N THR A 205 1.81 -8.13 -8.30
CA THR A 205 0.58 -8.91 -8.22
C THR A 205 0.53 -10.03 -9.26
N GLN A 206 -0.22 -11.08 -8.96
CA GLN A 206 -0.53 -12.21 -9.84
C GLN A 206 0.69 -13.00 -10.33
N LEU A 207 1.69 -13.20 -9.46
CA LEU A 207 2.87 -13.99 -9.79
C LEU A 207 2.58 -15.49 -9.76
N GLY A 208 2.91 -16.17 -10.85
CA GLY A 208 2.91 -17.62 -10.96
C GLY A 208 4.10 -18.28 -10.25
N LEU A 209 4.15 -19.61 -10.32
CA LEU A 209 5.31 -20.36 -9.85
C LEU A 209 6.55 -19.97 -10.67
N TYR A 210 7.66 -19.71 -9.98
CA TYR A 210 8.94 -19.32 -10.57
C TYR A 210 8.96 -17.97 -11.28
N GLU A 211 7.87 -17.19 -11.21
CA GLU A 211 7.89 -15.78 -11.58
C GLU A 211 8.40 -14.98 -10.38
N ALA A 212 9.61 -14.45 -10.50
CA ALA A 212 10.25 -13.68 -9.44
C ALA A 212 10.01 -12.20 -9.59
N TYR A 213 9.56 -11.58 -8.50
CA TYR A 213 9.68 -10.15 -8.34
C TYR A 213 11.13 -9.82 -7.97
N VAL A 214 11.80 -9.07 -8.84
CA VAL A 214 13.17 -8.60 -8.64
C VAL A 214 13.16 -7.10 -8.38
N ALA A 215 13.83 -6.67 -7.32
CA ALA A 215 14.06 -5.27 -6.99
C ALA A 215 15.57 -4.95 -7.05
N TYR A 216 15.88 -3.77 -7.60
CA TYR A 216 17.23 -3.25 -7.82
C TYR A 216 17.51 -2.08 -6.91
N ASP A 217 18.79 -1.90 -6.61
CA ASP A 217 19.31 -0.80 -5.79
C ASP A 217 18.65 -0.75 -4.41
N VAL A 218 18.27 -1.93 -3.91
CA VAL A 218 17.81 -2.14 -2.55
C VAL A 218 19.06 -2.46 -1.73
N GLU A 219 19.53 -1.51 -0.94
CA GLU A 219 20.73 -1.65 -0.11
C GLU A 219 20.61 -0.83 1.17
N GLU A 220 21.32 -1.26 2.22
CA GLU A 220 21.41 -0.58 3.52
C GLU A 220 20.07 -0.34 4.22
N ILE A 221 19.08 -1.20 3.94
CA ILE A 221 17.76 -1.14 4.56
C ILE A 221 17.40 -2.46 5.25
N GLU A 222 16.53 -2.37 6.25
CA GLU A 222 15.86 -3.54 6.79
C GLU A 222 14.63 -3.86 5.92
N LEU A 223 14.77 -4.86 5.06
CA LEU A 223 13.76 -5.23 4.08
C LEU A 223 12.80 -6.26 4.67
N GLU A 224 11.52 -5.95 4.61
CA GLU A 224 10.44 -6.86 4.96
C GLU A 224 9.75 -7.37 3.69
N VAL A 225 9.65 -8.69 3.59
CA VAL A 225 9.01 -9.39 2.47
C VAL A 225 7.64 -9.90 2.93
N ARG A 226 6.60 -9.58 2.17
CA ARG A 226 5.22 -9.96 2.48
C ARG A 226 4.58 -10.66 1.29
N VAL A 227 3.64 -11.56 1.57
CA VAL A 227 2.93 -12.31 0.55
C VAL A 227 1.43 -12.35 0.82
N SER A 228 0.63 -12.26 -0.24
CA SER A 228 -0.82 -12.42 -0.20
C SER A 228 -1.32 -13.12 -1.47
N THR A 229 -2.62 -13.34 -1.60
CA THR A 229 -3.21 -13.87 -2.83
C THR A 229 -4.60 -13.29 -3.05
N ASP A 230 -4.95 -13.04 -4.31
CA ASP A 230 -6.32 -12.77 -4.77
C ASP A 230 -7.10 -14.06 -5.08
N SER A 231 -6.46 -15.22 -4.87
CA SER A 231 -7.02 -16.56 -5.05
C SER A 231 -7.42 -17.17 -3.70
N ILE A 232 -7.42 -18.50 -3.62
CA ILE A 232 -7.72 -19.24 -2.39
C ILE A 232 -6.50 -19.20 -1.47
N PRO A 233 -6.63 -18.71 -0.22
CA PRO A 233 -5.55 -18.74 0.77
C PRO A 233 -5.01 -20.15 1.01
N GLY A 234 -3.71 -20.26 1.27
CA GLY A 234 -3.07 -21.57 1.42
C GLY A 234 -1.61 -21.46 1.80
N TRP A 235 -0.90 -22.58 1.78
CA TRP A 235 0.53 -22.60 2.05
C TRP A 235 1.32 -22.48 0.75
N GLY A 236 2.49 -21.85 0.82
CA GLY A 236 3.47 -21.84 -0.26
C GLY A 236 4.88 -22.10 0.26
N ASN A 237 5.76 -22.48 -0.66
CA ASN A 237 7.21 -22.47 -0.43
C ASN A 237 7.78 -21.36 -1.30
N PHE A 238 8.66 -20.56 -0.72
CA PHE A 238 9.27 -19.41 -1.37
C PHE A 238 10.78 -19.51 -1.35
N GLU A 239 11.41 -18.75 -2.22
CA GLU A 239 12.85 -18.50 -2.24
C GLU A 239 13.05 -16.99 -2.20
N ILE A 240 13.95 -16.54 -1.33
CA ILE A 240 14.44 -15.17 -1.28
C ILE A 240 15.93 -15.22 -1.58
N GLU A 241 16.37 -14.47 -2.57
CA GLU A 241 17.75 -14.52 -3.05
C GLU A 241 18.32 -13.12 -3.27
N GLY A 242 19.64 -13.01 -3.08
CA GLY A 242 20.42 -11.78 -3.26
C GLY A 242 21.46 -11.93 -4.37
N ALA A 243 21.77 -10.85 -5.09
CA ALA A 243 22.86 -10.78 -6.06
C ALA A 243 23.45 -9.37 -6.16
N TYR A 244 24.52 -9.22 -6.95
CA TYR A 244 25.26 -7.96 -7.17
C TYR A 244 25.96 -7.47 -5.90
N ARG A 245 26.83 -8.33 -5.36
CA ARG A 245 27.62 -8.00 -4.17
C ARG A 245 28.80 -7.11 -4.49
N PHE A 246 29.05 -6.11 -3.64
CA PHE A 246 30.25 -5.30 -3.70
C PHE A 246 31.48 -6.13 -3.33
N ILE A 247 32.53 -6.02 -4.14
CA ILE A 247 33.81 -6.68 -3.88
C ILE A 247 34.76 -5.63 -3.33
N LEU A 248 35.25 -5.87 -2.12
CA LEU A 248 36.37 -5.10 -1.58
C LEU A 248 37.62 -5.43 -2.38
N VAL A 249 38.01 -4.52 -3.28
CA VAL A 249 39.31 -4.58 -3.94
C VAL A 249 40.36 -4.15 -2.90
N LYS A 250 41.19 -5.10 -2.47
CA LYS A 250 42.34 -4.85 -1.59
C LYS A 250 43.53 -4.30 -2.38
#